data_AF-A0A5X9GF69-F1
#
_entry.id   AF-A0A5X9GF69-F1
#
_cell.length_a   1.000
_cell.length_b   1.000
_cell.length_c   1.000
_cell.angle_alpha   90.00
_cell.angle_beta   90.00
_cell.angle_gamma   90.00
#
_symmetry.space_group_name_H-M   'P 1'
#
loop_
_entity.id
_entity.type
_entity.pdbx_description
1 polymer ?
#
loop_
_entity_poly.entity_id
_entity_poly.type
_entity_poly.pdbx_seq_one_letter_code
_entity_poly.pdbx_strand_id
1 'polypeptide(L)'
;MMQKILRIMAVSAVFWVGSVSADPGCQNAEVIGGKLITDICWSCIFPIKVAGVPISGGGGSFPSEAVSNPLCMCEDNLGVPRPGVTTSMWEPARLVEFQRVPGCSSVLNGVRFPFDRTNQGHHGMGDMDGGDGSFMHYHYYAFPL
;
A
#
# COMPACT_ATOMS: atom_id res chain seq x y z
N MET A 1 -9.68 -53.49 -6.78
CA MET A 1 -9.44 -52.62 -7.95
C MET A 1 -10.06 -51.22 -7.79
N MET A 2 -11.26 -51.08 -7.19
CA MET A 2 -11.92 -49.78 -6.91
C MET A 2 -11.18 -48.81 -5.97
N GLN A 3 -10.39 -49.28 -4.99
CA GLN A 3 -9.68 -48.39 -4.05
C GLN A 3 -8.53 -47.59 -4.70
N LYS A 4 -7.98 -48.05 -5.84
CA LYS A 4 -6.94 -47.32 -6.57
C LYS A 4 -7.50 -46.14 -7.38
N ILE A 5 -8.77 -46.23 -7.81
CA ILE A 5 -9.45 -45.20 -8.59
C ILE A 5 -9.85 -44.02 -7.69
N LEU A 6 -10.25 -44.28 -6.44
CA LEU A 6 -10.65 -43.24 -5.49
C LEU A 6 -9.48 -42.34 -5.05
N ARG A 7 -8.25 -42.88 -5.03
CA ARG A 7 -7.03 -42.09 -4.72
C ARG A 7 -6.61 -41.16 -5.86
N ILE A 8 -7.00 -41.45 -7.10
CA ILE A 8 -6.64 -40.63 -8.26
C ILE A 8 -7.61 -39.43 -8.38
N MET A 9 -8.89 -39.62 -8.07
CA MET A 9 -9.86 -38.51 -8.08
C MET A 9 -9.62 -37.46 -6.98
N ALA A 10 -9.05 -37.84 -5.83
CA ALA A 10 -8.80 -36.88 -4.75
C ALA A 10 -7.61 -35.93 -5.01
N VAL A 11 -6.74 -36.25 -5.97
CA VAL A 11 -5.54 -35.43 -6.29
C VAL A 11 -5.84 -34.36 -7.35
N SER A 12 -6.96 -34.46 -8.08
CA SER A 12 -7.29 -33.56 -9.18
C SER A 12 -8.14 -32.34 -8.80
N ALA A 13 -8.48 -32.16 -7.52
CA ALA A 13 -9.38 -31.09 -7.06
C ALA A 13 -8.66 -29.87 -6.43
N VAL A 14 -7.33 -29.85 -6.44
CA VAL A 14 -6.55 -28.68 -5.99
C VAL A 14 -5.90 -28.07 -7.24
N PHE A 15 -5.98 -26.74 -7.36
CA PHE A 15 -5.52 -25.92 -8.50
C PHE A 15 -6.54 -25.66 -9.63
N TRP A 16 -7.71 -25.12 -9.27
CA TRP A 16 -8.28 -24.03 -10.07
C TRP A 16 -7.80 -22.69 -9.49
N VAL A 17 -6.52 -22.38 -9.70
CA VAL A 17 -6.06 -20.99 -9.60
C VAL A 17 -6.43 -20.37 -10.94
N GLY A 18 -7.50 -19.56 -10.95
CA GLY A 18 -7.87 -18.78 -12.12
C GLY A 18 -6.66 -17.94 -12.55
N SER A 19 -6.21 -18.12 -13.80
CA SER A 19 -5.17 -17.27 -14.36
C SER A 19 -5.73 -15.85 -14.47
N VAL A 20 -5.26 -14.92 -13.63
CA VAL A 20 -5.40 -13.49 -13.90
C VAL A 20 -4.63 -13.25 -15.20
N SER A 21 -5.36 -12.96 -16.28
CA SER A 21 -4.75 -12.50 -17.51
C SER A 21 -3.97 -11.22 -17.20
N ALA A 22 -2.63 -11.30 -17.25
CA ALA A 22 -1.80 -10.11 -17.22
C ALA A 22 -2.11 -9.29 -18.48
N ASP A 23 -3.00 -8.31 -18.35
CA ASP A 23 -3.27 -7.35 -19.41
C ASP A 23 -1.97 -6.56 -19.67
N PRO A 24 -1.53 -6.38 -20.93
CA PRO A 24 -0.33 -5.62 -21.23
C PRO A 24 -0.42 -4.20 -20.63
N GLY A 25 0.39 -3.93 -19.61
CA GLY A 25 0.37 -2.67 -18.86
C GLY A 25 -0.28 -2.71 -17.47
N CYS A 26 -0.87 -3.85 -17.06
CA CYS A 26 -1.31 -4.09 -15.69
C CYS A 26 -0.42 -5.11 -14.99
N GLN A 27 0.58 -4.63 -14.25
CA GLN A 27 1.59 -5.49 -13.62
C GLN A 27 1.26 -5.72 -12.15
N ASN A 28 1.58 -6.91 -11.65
CA ASN A 28 1.55 -7.19 -10.23
C ASN A 28 2.75 -6.50 -9.55
N ALA A 29 2.52 -5.79 -8.44
CA ALA A 29 3.59 -5.22 -7.61
C ALA A 29 3.88 -6.06 -6.35
N GLU A 30 3.19 -7.20 -6.19
CA GLU A 30 3.28 -8.18 -5.10
C GLU A 30 3.14 -7.59 -3.69
N VAL A 31 2.44 -6.45 -3.58
CA VAL A 31 2.29 -5.71 -2.32
C VAL A 31 1.57 -6.56 -1.28
N ILE A 32 0.40 -7.12 -1.59
CA ILE A 32 -0.37 -8.00 -0.67
C ILE A 32 0.39 -9.28 -0.32
N GLY A 33 1.40 -9.65 -1.11
CA GLY A 33 2.31 -10.74 -0.79
C GLY A 33 3.39 -10.32 0.22
N GLY A 34 4.64 -10.68 -0.06
CA GLY A 34 5.76 -10.39 0.83
C GLY A 34 6.30 -8.97 0.75
N LYS A 35 6.05 -8.24 -0.36
CA LYS A 35 6.72 -6.97 -0.63
C LYS A 35 6.28 -5.83 0.28
N LEU A 36 5.06 -5.87 0.83
CA LEU A 36 4.67 -4.91 1.87
C LEU A 36 5.60 -4.99 3.09
N ILE A 37 6.22 -6.14 3.35
CA ILE A 37 7.18 -6.29 4.45
C ILE A 37 8.62 -6.18 3.96
N THR A 38 8.98 -6.74 2.81
CA THR A 38 10.39 -6.74 2.39
C THR A 38 10.87 -5.43 1.79
N ASP A 39 9.98 -4.66 1.17
CA ASP A 39 10.35 -3.48 0.37
C ASP A 39 10.08 -2.17 1.14
N ILE A 40 9.40 -2.24 2.29
CA ILE A 40 9.32 -1.12 3.23
C ILE A 40 10.61 -1.04 4.04
N CYS A 41 11.21 0.15 4.10
CA CYS A 41 12.35 0.42 4.97
C CYS A 41 11.92 0.49 6.44
N TRP A 42 11.84 -0.65 7.14
CA TRP A 42 11.48 -0.68 8.56
C TRP A 42 12.50 0.01 9.46
N SER A 43 13.77 0.06 9.05
CA SER A 43 14.79 0.84 9.75
C SER A 43 14.56 2.36 9.62
N CYS A 44 13.81 2.81 8.62
CA CYS A 44 13.50 4.22 8.40
C CYS A 44 12.40 4.74 9.34
N ILE A 45 11.68 3.86 10.06
CA ILE A 45 10.72 4.27 11.10
C ILE A 45 11.43 5.01 12.24
N PHE A 46 12.71 4.73 12.44
CA PHE A 46 13.51 5.39 13.44
C PHE A 46 13.88 6.84 13.04
N PRO A 47 13.98 7.75 14.01
CA PRO A 47 13.89 7.47 15.45
C PRO A 47 12.45 7.55 16.01
N ILE A 48 12.15 6.71 17.02
CA ILE A 48 10.83 6.63 17.68
C ILE A 48 10.89 7.33 19.04
N LYS A 49 9.92 8.22 19.30
CA LYS A 49 9.65 8.81 20.62
C LYS A 49 8.31 8.33 21.15
N VAL A 50 8.27 7.98 22.43
CA VAL A 50 7.04 7.71 23.18
C VAL A 50 7.03 8.60 24.41
N ALA A 51 5.94 9.32 24.62
CA ALA A 51 5.81 10.31 25.69
C ALA A 51 6.94 11.37 25.69
N GLY A 52 7.45 11.74 24.51
CA GLY A 52 8.60 12.64 24.36
C GLY A 52 9.97 12.02 24.64
N VAL A 53 10.03 10.75 25.07
CA VAL A 53 11.28 10.02 25.35
C VAL A 53 11.70 9.21 24.12
N PRO A 54 12.95 9.36 23.64
CA PRO A 54 13.45 8.56 22.52
C PRO A 54 13.70 7.11 22.95
N ILE A 55 13.01 6.16 22.33
CA ILE A 55 13.13 4.71 22.63
C ILE A 55 14.00 3.95 21.62
N SER A 56 14.27 4.55 20.46
CA SER A 56 14.98 3.91 19.34
C SER A 56 16.52 3.95 19.41
N GLY A 57 17.10 4.34 20.54
CA GLY A 57 18.55 4.56 20.66
C GLY A 57 19.02 5.90 20.07
N GLY A 58 20.25 6.30 20.42
CA GLY A 58 20.77 7.67 20.24
C GLY A 58 21.34 8.04 18.86
N GLY A 59 20.96 7.34 17.78
CA GLY A 59 21.59 7.50 16.46
C GLY A 59 20.80 8.28 15.41
N GLY A 60 19.54 8.64 15.66
CA GLY A 60 18.67 9.29 14.67
C GLY A 60 18.48 10.79 14.90
N SER A 61 18.32 11.56 13.82
CA SER A 61 17.91 12.97 13.89
C SER A 61 16.39 13.07 14.05
N PHE A 62 15.95 13.74 15.11
CA PHE A 62 14.54 14.10 15.27
C PHE A 62 14.29 15.43 14.55
N PRO A 63 13.18 15.56 13.79
CA PRO A 63 12.79 16.86 13.28
C PRO A 63 12.51 17.82 14.44
N SER A 64 12.72 19.12 14.23
CA SER A 64 12.48 20.15 15.26
C SER A 64 11.03 20.18 15.75
N GLU A 65 10.09 19.74 14.91
CA GLU A 65 8.66 19.67 15.21
C GLU A 65 8.24 18.35 15.89
N ALA A 66 9.19 17.46 16.23
CA ALA A 66 8.88 16.22 16.93
C ALA A 66 8.26 16.53 18.31
N VAL A 67 7.15 15.85 18.61
CA VAL A 67 6.40 16.12 19.85
C VAL A 67 7.28 15.89 21.09
N SER A 68 7.17 16.82 22.04
CA SER A 68 7.90 16.78 23.31
C SER A 68 6.96 16.52 24.50
N ASN A 69 5.69 16.92 24.39
CA ASN A 69 4.70 16.71 25.44
C ASN A 69 4.37 15.22 25.57
N PRO A 70 4.35 14.66 26.79
CA PRO A 70 4.12 13.23 27.00
C PRO A 70 2.67 12.80 26.77
N LEU A 71 1.73 13.71 27.00
CA LEU A 71 0.30 13.46 26.97
C LEU A 71 -0.39 14.34 25.93
N CYS A 72 -1.42 13.80 25.29
CA CYS A 72 -2.31 14.52 24.40
C CYS A 72 -3.78 14.27 24.78
N MET A 73 -4.64 15.16 24.30
CA MET A 73 -6.09 15.01 24.36
C MET A 73 -6.61 15.07 22.93
N CYS A 74 -7.17 13.97 22.45
CA CYS A 74 -7.77 13.90 21.11
C CYS A 74 -9.29 13.86 21.27
N GLU A 75 -10.02 14.66 20.51
CA GLU A 75 -11.47 14.58 20.46
C GLU A 75 -11.89 13.48 19.47
N ASP A 76 -12.90 12.69 19.83
CA ASP A 76 -13.56 11.80 18.87
C ASP A 76 -14.62 12.54 18.04
N ASN A 77 -15.28 11.83 17.12
CA ASN A 77 -16.33 12.41 16.27
C ASN A 77 -17.54 12.96 17.05
N LEU A 78 -17.68 12.62 18.33
CA LEU A 78 -18.74 13.09 19.22
C LEU A 78 -18.26 14.19 20.17
N GLY A 79 -17.01 14.67 20.01
CA GLY A 79 -16.40 15.68 20.87
C GLY A 79 -16.01 15.16 22.26
N VAL A 80 -15.97 13.83 22.46
CA VAL A 80 -15.55 13.25 23.74
C VAL A 80 -14.02 13.24 23.79
N PRO A 81 -13.40 13.89 24.80
CA PRO A 81 -11.95 13.93 24.91
C PRO A 81 -11.40 12.56 25.32
N ARG A 82 -10.41 12.08 24.57
CA ARG A 82 -9.68 10.83 24.80
C ARG A 82 -8.25 11.16 25.21
N PRO A 83 -7.85 10.89 26.46
CA PRO A 83 -6.46 11.04 26.85
C PRO A 83 -5.60 10.03 26.11
N GLY A 84 -4.46 10.48 25.61
CA GLY A 84 -3.50 9.68 24.87
C GLY A 84 -2.05 9.95 25.29
N VAL A 85 -1.18 9.03 24.94
CA VAL A 85 0.27 9.20 25.04
C VAL A 85 0.78 9.56 23.65
N THR A 86 1.65 10.56 23.58
CA THR A 86 2.18 10.99 22.29
C THR A 86 3.22 10.00 21.76
N THR A 87 3.15 9.72 20.46
CA THR A 87 4.12 8.87 19.76
C THR A 87 4.58 9.59 18.50
N SER A 88 5.88 9.57 18.20
CA SER A 88 6.44 10.18 17.00
C SER A 88 7.41 9.23 16.33
N MET A 89 7.18 8.94 15.05
CA MET A 89 8.00 8.07 14.21
C MET A 89 7.70 8.33 12.72
N TRP A 90 8.54 7.81 11.83
CA TRP A 90 8.30 7.87 10.38
C TRP A 90 7.54 6.64 9.91
N GLU A 91 6.24 6.58 10.21
CA GLU A 91 5.42 5.44 9.79
C GLU A 91 4.96 5.56 8.32
N PRO A 92 4.80 4.43 7.59
CA PRO A 92 4.09 4.41 6.33
C PRO A 92 2.64 4.84 6.55
N ALA A 93 2.31 6.09 6.22
CA ALA A 93 0.96 6.60 6.42
C ALA A 93 0.02 6.17 5.28
N ARG A 94 0.50 6.19 4.04
CA ARG A 94 -0.28 6.00 2.81
C ARG A 94 0.51 5.25 1.75
N LEU A 95 -0.20 4.44 0.97
CA LEU A 95 0.29 3.84 -0.27
C LEU A 95 -0.52 4.41 -1.43
N VAL A 96 0.16 4.92 -2.45
CA VAL A 96 -0.48 5.47 -3.66
C VAL A 96 0.08 4.75 -4.87
N GLU A 97 -0.79 4.17 -5.68
CA GLU A 97 -0.40 3.61 -6.98
C GLU A 97 -0.91 4.47 -8.12
N PHE A 98 -0.15 4.51 -9.22
CA PHE A 98 -0.51 5.23 -10.44
C PHE A 98 -0.59 4.25 -11.60
N GLN A 99 -1.70 4.29 -12.33
CA GLN A 99 -2.06 3.29 -13.33
C GLN A 99 -2.51 3.98 -14.61
N ARG A 100 -1.90 3.61 -15.73
CA ARG A 100 -2.32 4.10 -17.05
C ARG A 100 -3.52 3.34 -17.59
N VAL A 101 -3.61 2.06 -17.26
CA VAL A 101 -4.70 1.22 -17.71
C VAL A 101 -5.89 1.42 -16.77
N PRO A 102 -7.06 1.88 -17.28
CA PRO A 102 -8.25 2.05 -16.44
C PRO A 102 -8.62 0.74 -15.74
N GLY A 103 -8.87 0.82 -14.43
CA GLY A 103 -9.28 -0.32 -13.61
C GLY A 103 -8.14 -1.27 -13.23
N CYS A 104 -6.91 -1.05 -13.68
CA CYS A 104 -5.78 -1.85 -13.23
C CYS A 104 -5.38 -1.48 -11.79
N SER A 105 -5.10 -2.45 -10.93
CA SER A 105 -4.43 -2.24 -9.64
C SER A 105 -3.24 -3.17 -9.49
N SER A 106 -2.04 -2.60 -9.44
CA SER A 106 -0.79 -3.31 -9.15
C SER A 106 -0.69 -3.72 -7.68
N VAL A 107 -1.27 -2.93 -6.78
CA VAL A 107 -1.32 -3.24 -5.35
C VAL A 107 -2.17 -4.50 -5.10
N LEU A 108 -3.31 -4.61 -5.78
CA LEU A 108 -4.21 -5.76 -5.69
C LEU A 108 -3.77 -6.89 -6.63
N ASN A 109 -2.52 -7.32 -6.55
CA ASN A 109 -1.97 -8.43 -7.34
C ASN A 109 -2.06 -8.31 -8.87
N GLY A 110 -2.15 -7.09 -9.41
CA GLY A 110 -2.30 -6.87 -10.85
C GLY A 110 -3.71 -7.16 -11.37
N VAL A 111 -4.74 -7.16 -10.50
CA VAL A 111 -6.13 -7.31 -10.95
C VAL A 111 -6.58 -6.12 -11.79
N ARG A 112 -7.41 -6.42 -12.79
CA ARG A 112 -8.07 -5.40 -13.61
C ARG A 112 -9.58 -5.44 -13.38
N PHE A 113 -10.13 -4.37 -12.82
CA PHE A 113 -11.56 -4.14 -12.72
C PHE A 113 -12.17 -3.97 -14.13
N PRO A 114 -13.45 -4.33 -14.32
CA PRO A 114 -14.11 -4.32 -15.62
C PRO A 114 -14.49 -2.90 -16.06
N PHE A 115 -13.49 -2.02 -16.20
CA PHE A 115 -13.65 -0.67 -16.72
C PHE A 115 -13.39 -0.66 -18.22
N ASP A 116 -14.10 0.22 -18.91
CA ASP A 116 -13.85 0.52 -20.31
C ASP A 116 -12.48 1.20 -20.47
N ARG A 117 -11.95 1.21 -21.70
CA ARG A 117 -10.65 1.85 -21.99
C ARG A 117 -10.77 3.37 -22.16
N THR A 118 -11.91 3.95 -21.79
CA THR A 118 -12.13 5.39 -21.78
C THR A 118 -11.19 6.03 -20.77
N ASN A 119 -10.63 7.19 -21.10
CA ASN A 119 -9.60 7.86 -20.30
C ASN A 119 -8.40 6.94 -20.03
N GLN A 120 -7.89 6.26 -21.06
CA GLN A 120 -6.63 5.54 -20.93
C GLN A 120 -5.49 6.55 -20.70
N GLY A 121 -4.66 6.30 -19.70
CA GLY A 121 -3.52 7.13 -19.35
C GLY A 121 -2.48 7.20 -20.44
N HIS A 122 -1.98 8.42 -20.67
CA HIS A 122 -0.89 8.72 -21.59
C HIS A 122 0.22 9.48 -20.86
N HIS A 123 1.41 9.41 -21.42
CA HIS A 123 2.54 10.27 -21.03
C HIS A 123 2.64 11.36 -22.08
N GLY A 124 2.64 12.63 -21.66
CA GLY A 124 3.07 13.72 -22.53
C GLY A 124 4.59 13.66 -22.73
N MET A 125 5.07 14.03 -23.92
CA MET A 125 6.48 14.38 -24.10
C MET A 125 6.60 15.84 -23.67
N GLY A 126 7.45 16.16 -22.70
CA GLY A 126 7.53 17.51 -22.16
C GLY A 126 8.28 18.47 -23.09
N ASP A 127 7.61 18.98 -24.13
CA ASP A 127 8.17 20.01 -25.03
C ASP A 127 7.98 21.44 -24.47
N MET A 128 7.54 21.55 -23.21
CA MET A 128 7.26 22.81 -22.49
C MET A 128 6.25 23.73 -23.19
N ASP A 129 5.48 23.23 -24.16
CA ASP A 129 4.24 23.86 -24.58
C ASP A 129 3.11 23.39 -23.65
N GLY A 130 2.24 24.30 -23.22
CA GLY A 130 1.24 24.06 -22.17
C GLY A 130 0.19 22.96 -22.44
N GLY A 131 0.36 22.15 -23.49
CA GLY A 131 -0.48 21.00 -23.85
C GLY A 131 0.03 19.64 -23.36
N ASP A 132 1.26 19.54 -22.83
CA ASP A 132 1.89 18.25 -22.50
C ASP A 132 1.54 17.76 -21.08
N GLY A 133 0.29 17.36 -20.89
CA GLY A 133 -0.17 16.70 -19.66
C GLY A 133 0.09 15.18 -19.67
N SER A 134 0.32 14.59 -18.50
CA SER A 134 0.19 13.14 -18.31
C SER A 134 -1.13 12.84 -17.60
N PHE A 135 -1.81 11.79 -18.05
CA PHE A 135 -3.05 11.31 -17.43
C PHE A 135 -2.83 9.92 -16.83
N MET A 136 -3.23 9.74 -15.58
CA MET A 136 -3.14 8.47 -14.86
C MET A 136 -4.31 8.33 -13.87
N HIS A 137 -4.74 7.11 -13.64
CA HIS A 137 -5.62 6.73 -12.54
C HIS A 137 -4.77 6.54 -11.29
N TYR A 138 -5.25 6.96 -10.12
CA TYR A 138 -4.57 6.68 -8.86
C TYR A 138 -5.50 5.95 -7.90
N HIS A 139 -4.93 5.03 -7.13
CA HIS A 139 -5.62 4.45 -5.99
C HIS A 139 -4.85 4.78 -4.72
N TYR A 140 -5.60 5.16 -3.70
CA TYR A 140 -5.07 5.65 -2.43
C TYR A 140 -5.49 4.70 -1.32
N TYR A 141 -4.50 4.16 -0.62
CA TYR A 141 -4.70 3.24 0.48
C TYR A 141 -4.17 3.87 1.77
N ALA A 142 -4.98 3.82 2.83
CA ALA A 142 -4.62 4.34 4.14
C ALA A 142 -4.18 3.19 5.05
N PHE A 143 -2.99 3.32 5.67
CA PHE A 143 -2.54 2.36 6.65
C PHE A 143 -3.33 2.50 7.98
N PRO A 144 -3.46 1.42 8.76
CA PRO A 144 -2.99 0.06 8.47
C PRO A 144 -3.81 -0.63 7.37
N LEU A 145 -3.13 -1.34 6.46
CA LEU A 145 -3.75 -2.14 5.38
C LEU A 145 -4.23 -3.51 5.89
#